data_AF-A0A7C4DPI5-F1
#
_entry.id   AF-A0A7C4DPI5-F1
#
_cell.length_a   1.000
_cell.length_b   1.000
_cell.length_c   1.000
_cell.angle_alpha   90.00
_cell.angle_beta   90.00
_cell.angle_gamma   90.00
#
_symmetry.space_group_name_H-M   'P 1'
#
loop_
_entity.id
_entity.type
_entity.pdbx_description
1 polymer ?
#
loop_
_entity_poly.entity_id
_entity_poly.type
_entity_poly.pdbx_seq_one_letter_code
_entity_poly.pdbx_strand_id
1 'polypeptide(L)'
;MEEEIVIDLTNVPLKPIGKKEISQLEAALMIGTLYRPEVLELIKDPIERATWIDSLAIAAAAFARYKAGTPIPEIAEELGRSETTIRSHLGQKTKAGKLVAETYEKIRRGELKIPLPLIGAPKISTEEELRALKGEVEALKERNRALEEEVGELKREIENLRGQLSAKEAEITDLRQRLENADKEKERVLKKCSEVLEGVKRVKSIISEALSVVEGLTTSY
;
A
#
# COMPACT_ATOMS: atom_id res chain seq x y z
N MET A 1 -36.66 -2.31 -23.39
CA MET A 1 -37.39 -1.34 -22.54
C MET A 1 -37.18 -1.83 -21.12
N GLU A 2 -36.31 -1.16 -20.39
CA GLU A 2 -36.07 -1.47 -18.98
C GLU A 2 -37.32 -1.03 -18.20
N GLU A 3 -38.00 -1.97 -17.54
CA GLU A 3 -39.05 -1.62 -16.59
C GLU A 3 -38.35 -0.98 -15.39
N GLU A 4 -38.50 0.34 -15.29
CA GLU A 4 -38.06 1.14 -14.16
C GLU A 4 -38.83 0.64 -12.93
N ILE A 5 -38.21 -0.21 -12.10
CA ILE A 5 -38.80 -0.62 -10.83
C ILE A 5 -38.65 0.56 -9.86
N VAL A 6 -39.59 1.50 -9.99
CA VAL A 6 -39.81 2.57 -9.03
C VAL A 6 -40.37 1.93 -7.77
N ILE A 7 -39.69 2.07 -6.63
CA ILE A 7 -40.37 1.86 -5.34
C ILE A 7 -41.41 2.96 -5.26
N ASP A 8 -42.66 2.60 -5.55
CA ASP A 8 -43.79 3.50 -5.48
C ASP A 8 -44.06 3.85 -4.02
N LEU A 9 -43.38 4.89 -3.53
CA LEU A 9 -43.65 5.49 -2.24
C LEU A 9 -44.87 6.43 -2.26
N THR A 10 -45.53 6.59 -3.42
CA THR A 10 -46.74 7.42 -3.55
C THR A 10 -47.90 6.86 -2.74
N ASN A 11 -47.93 5.54 -2.50
CA ASN A 11 -49.00 4.85 -1.78
C ASN A 11 -48.65 4.48 -0.32
N VAL A 12 -47.69 5.18 0.30
CA VAL A 12 -47.32 4.92 1.70
C VAL A 12 -48.39 5.50 2.65
N PRO A 13 -48.92 4.73 3.61
CA PRO A 13 -49.94 5.20 4.54
C PRO A 13 -49.33 6.19 5.55
N LEU A 14 -49.63 7.49 5.38
CA LEU A 14 -49.11 8.56 6.25
C LEU A 14 -49.74 8.60 7.65
N LYS A 15 -50.92 7.99 7.79
CA LYS A 15 -51.61 7.74 9.07
C LYS A 15 -51.88 6.24 9.18
N PRO A 16 -50.85 5.44 9.45
CA PRO A 16 -50.94 4.00 9.35
C PRO A 16 -51.86 3.40 10.42
N ILE A 17 -52.66 2.42 10.03
CA ILE A 17 -53.56 1.67 10.91
C ILE A 17 -53.10 0.21 10.98
N GLY A 18 -52.78 -0.23 12.20
CA GLY A 18 -52.31 -1.59 12.46
C GLY A 18 -50.86 -1.84 12.03
N LYS A 19 -50.34 -3.01 12.39
CA LYS A 19 -48.91 -3.32 12.31
C LYS A 19 -48.34 -3.24 10.90
N LYS A 20 -49.09 -3.70 9.90
CA LYS A 20 -48.63 -3.75 8.49
C LYS A 20 -48.34 -2.35 7.95
N GLU A 21 -49.27 -1.41 8.13
CA GLU A 21 -49.12 -0.05 7.63
C GLU A 21 -48.04 0.71 8.41
N ILE A 22 -47.92 0.46 9.72
CA ILE A 22 -46.84 1.04 10.54
C ILE A 22 -45.49 0.61 9.98
N SER A 23 -45.30 -0.69 9.71
CA SER A 23 -44.06 -1.20 9.12
C SER A 23 -43.81 -0.64 7.71
N GLN A 24 -44.84 -0.43 6.90
CA GLN A 24 -44.70 0.19 5.59
C GLN A 24 -44.23 1.64 5.68
N LEU A 25 -44.83 2.44 6.58
CA LEU A 25 -44.39 3.81 6.81
C LEU A 25 -42.97 3.86 7.39
N GLU A 26 -42.66 2.98 8.36
CA GLU A 26 -41.32 2.86 8.93
C GLU A 26 -40.26 2.56 7.86
N ALA A 27 -40.51 1.55 7.02
CA ALA A 27 -39.61 1.18 5.93
C ALA A 27 -39.43 2.33 4.92
N ALA A 28 -40.52 2.99 4.53
CA ALA A 28 -40.48 4.13 3.63
C ALA A 28 -39.66 5.30 4.21
N LEU A 29 -39.84 5.60 5.49
CA LEU A 29 -39.08 6.65 6.18
C LEU A 29 -37.60 6.29 6.30
N MET A 30 -37.27 5.03 6.61
CA MET A 30 -35.89 4.58 6.72
C MET A 30 -35.18 4.65 5.37
N ILE A 31 -35.75 4.02 4.34
CA ILE A 31 -35.20 4.01 2.98
C ILE A 31 -35.10 5.45 2.43
N GLY A 32 -36.20 6.21 2.50
CA GLY A 32 -36.24 7.58 2.01
C GLY A 32 -35.22 8.50 2.68
N THR A 33 -34.90 8.25 3.95
CA THR A 33 -33.90 9.04 4.68
C THR A 33 -32.47 8.60 4.36
N LEU A 34 -32.21 7.29 4.29
CA LEU A 34 -30.88 6.75 3.97
C LEU A 34 -30.37 7.20 2.60
N TYR A 35 -31.24 7.33 1.61
CA TYR A 35 -30.88 7.75 0.25
C TYR A 35 -30.73 9.26 0.05
N ARG A 36 -30.82 10.06 1.12
CA ARG A 36 -30.50 11.49 1.02
C ARG A 36 -29.00 11.67 0.85
N PRO A 37 -28.53 12.56 -0.05
CA PRO A 37 -27.10 12.79 -0.29
C PRO A 37 -26.33 13.10 1.00
N GLU A 38 -26.91 13.95 1.86
CA GLU A 38 -26.33 14.33 3.15
C GLU A 38 -26.20 13.16 4.15
N VAL A 39 -27.04 12.13 4.04
CA VAL A 39 -26.99 10.94 4.90
C VAL A 39 -25.99 9.93 4.36
N LEU A 40 -25.93 9.75 3.05
CA LEU A 40 -24.93 8.92 2.38
C LEU A 40 -23.50 9.34 2.75
N GLU A 41 -23.24 10.65 2.83
CA GLU A 41 -21.95 11.17 3.31
C GLU A 41 -21.67 10.79 4.78
N LEU A 42 -22.67 10.89 5.67
CA LEU A 42 -22.50 10.58 7.10
C LEU A 42 -22.18 9.10 7.36
N ILE A 43 -22.68 8.21 6.50
CA ILE A 43 -22.48 6.77 6.65
C ILE A 43 -21.27 6.23 5.86
N LYS A 44 -20.48 7.09 5.20
CA LYS A 44 -19.25 6.67 4.52
C LYS A 44 -18.24 6.09 5.49
N ASP A 45 -18.05 6.71 6.65
CA ASP A 45 -17.14 6.23 7.69
C ASP A 45 -17.68 4.92 8.32
N PRO A 46 -16.98 3.78 8.20
CA PRO A 46 -17.40 2.51 8.79
C PRO A 46 -17.56 2.55 10.32
N ILE A 47 -16.82 3.41 11.02
CA ILE A 47 -16.82 3.48 12.49
C ILE A 47 -18.13 4.11 12.99
N GLU A 48 -18.54 5.22 12.38
CA GLU A 48 -19.76 5.94 12.80
C GLU A 48 -21.05 5.38 12.15
N ARG A 49 -20.92 4.64 11.06
CA ARG A 49 -22.05 4.09 10.28
C ARG A 49 -23.06 3.34 11.13
N ALA A 50 -22.59 2.45 12.01
CA ALA A 50 -23.47 1.63 12.84
C ALA A 50 -24.35 2.49 13.76
N THR A 51 -23.75 3.49 14.40
CA THR A 51 -24.45 4.43 15.28
C THR A 51 -25.46 5.29 14.52
N TRP A 52 -25.08 5.76 13.32
CA TRP A 52 -26.00 6.52 12.47
C TRP A 52 -27.21 5.71 12.01
N ILE A 53 -26.98 4.46 11.57
CA ILE A 53 -28.04 3.57 11.10
C ILE A 53 -28.98 3.20 12.26
N ASP A 54 -28.45 2.86 13.45
CA ASP A 54 -29.28 2.57 14.63
C ASP A 54 -30.15 3.77 15.02
N SER A 55 -29.55 4.97 15.09
CA SER A 55 -30.27 6.21 15.42
C SER A 55 -31.38 6.54 14.42
N LEU A 56 -31.13 6.32 13.12
CA LEU A 56 -32.12 6.51 12.05
C LEU A 56 -33.25 5.47 12.12
N ALA A 57 -32.92 4.21 12.37
CA ALA A 57 -33.90 3.13 12.49
C ALA A 57 -34.87 3.41 13.64
N ILE A 58 -34.35 3.76 14.83
CA ILE A 58 -35.17 4.14 15.99
C ILE A 58 -36.03 5.35 15.68
N ALA A 59 -35.46 6.38 15.03
CA ALA A 59 -36.20 7.58 14.68
C ALA A 59 -37.36 7.28 13.71
N ALA A 60 -37.12 6.49 12.67
CA ALA A 60 -38.14 6.08 11.69
C ALA A 60 -39.26 5.23 12.34
N ALA A 61 -38.87 4.24 13.15
CA ALA A 61 -39.79 3.37 13.86
C ALA A 61 -40.66 4.13 14.87
N ALA A 62 -40.07 5.07 15.61
CA ALA A 62 -40.77 5.94 16.53
C ALA A 62 -41.74 6.87 15.80
N PHE A 63 -41.31 7.46 14.68
CA PHE A 63 -42.12 8.39 13.90
C PHE A 63 -43.33 7.68 13.27
N ALA A 64 -43.16 6.47 12.74
CA ALA A 64 -44.25 5.69 12.16
C ALA A 64 -45.34 5.35 13.18
N ARG A 65 -44.96 4.89 14.37
CA ARG A 65 -45.88 4.62 15.49
C ARG A 65 -46.55 5.87 16.02
N TYR A 66 -45.81 6.96 16.13
CA TYR A 66 -46.38 8.26 16.52
C TYR A 66 -47.46 8.73 15.53
N LYS A 67 -47.26 8.51 14.23
CA LYS A 67 -48.29 8.78 13.20
C LYS A 67 -49.48 7.83 13.23
N ALA A 68 -49.31 6.62 13.79
CA ALA A 68 -50.40 5.70 14.09
C ALA A 68 -51.21 6.09 15.33
N GLY A 69 -50.76 7.09 16.09
CA GLY A 69 -51.38 7.51 17.34
C GLY A 69 -50.94 6.74 18.58
N THR A 70 -49.90 5.91 18.48
CA THR A 70 -49.34 5.19 19.63
C THR A 70 -48.78 6.17 20.67
N PRO A 71 -49.15 6.04 21.96
CA PRO A 71 -48.59 6.86 23.04
C PRO A 71 -47.07 6.71 23.16
N ILE A 72 -46.37 7.81 23.49
CA ILE A 72 -44.91 7.83 23.63
C ILE A 72 -44.36 6.78 24.62
N PRO A 73 -44.98 6.53 25.80
CA PRO A 73 -44.50 5.49 26.72
C PRO A 73 -44.49 4.10 26.07
N GLU A 74 -45.54 3.78 25.32
CA GLU A 74 -45.67 2.49 24.62
C GLU A 74 -44.66 2.37 23.48
N ILE A 75 -44.42 3.44 22.71
CA ILE A 75 -43.35 3.47 21.70
C ILE A 75 -41.98 3.21 22.33
N ALA A 76 -41.70 3.83 23.48
CA ALA A 76 -40.44 3.70 24.18
C ALA A 76 -40.21 2.26 24.66
N GLU A 77 -41.25 1.64 25.22
CA GLU A 77 -41.24 0.23 25.62
C GLU A 77 -41.01 -0.70 24.43
N GLU A 78 -41.79 -0.56 23.35
CA GLU A 78 -41.66 -1.41 22.15
C GLU A 78 -40.27 -1.34 21.49
N LEU A 79 -39.67 -0.14 21.45
CA LEU A 79 -38.37 0.08 20.83
C LEU A 79 -37.20 -0.15 21.79
N GLY A 80 -37.46 -0.45 23.06
CA GLY A 80 -36.42 -0.66 24.08
C GLY A 80 -35.57 0.59 24.33
N ARG A 81 -36.16 1.79 24.25
CA ARG A 81 -35.49 3.09 24.44
C ARG A 81 -36.19 3.92 25.52
N SER A 82 -35.52 4.95 26.04
CA SER A 82 -36.16 5.84 27.02
C SER A 82 -37.20 6.75 26.36
N GLU A 83 -38.26 7.12 27.09
CA GLU A 83 -39.23 8.13 26.62
C GLU A 83 -38.54 9.44 26.22
N THR A 84 -37.50 9.84 26.95
CA THR A 84 -36.70 11.05 26.64
C THR A 84 -36.04 10.95 25.26
N THR A 85 -35.49 9.78 24.94
CA THR A 85 -34.90 9.49 23.61
C THR A 85 -35.98 9.59 22.52
N ILE A 86 -37.12 8.92 22.71
CA ILE A 86 -38.23 8.95 21.76
C ILE A 86 -38.75 10.38 21.56
N ARG A 87 -38.99 11.13 22.64
CA ARG A 87 -39.40 12.55 22.58
C ARG A 87 -38.39 13.42 21.85
N SER A 88 -37.10 13.13 22.00
CA SER A 88 -36.04 13.89 21.34
C SER A 88 -36.01 13.64 19.83
N HIS A 89 -36.24 12.40 19.38
CA HIS A 89 -36.37 12.08 17.95
C HIS A 89 -37.66 12.69 17.36
N LEU A 90 -38.82 12.46 17.99
CA LEU A 90 -40.11 12.98 17.53
C LEU A 90 -40.15 14.51 17.51
N GLY A 91 -39.52 15.14 18.51
CA GLY A 91 -39.37 16.59 18.60
C GLY A 91 -38.24 17.17 17.75
N GLN A 92 -37.62 16.39 16.86
CA GLN A 92 -36.57 16.80 15.92
C GLN A 92 -35.33 17.43 16.59
N LYS A 93 -35.09 17.12 17.88
CA LYS A 93 -33.91 17.59 18.62
C LYS A 93 -32.65 16.83 18.21
N THR A 94 -32.82 15.58 17.77
CA THR A 94 -31.74 14.76 17.21
C THR A 94 -31.64 14.96 15.70
N LYS A 95 -30.43 14.83 15.15
CA LYS A 95 -30.21 14.92 13.69
C LYS A 95 -30.97 13.83 12.94
N ALA A 96 -30.98 12.59 13.44
CA ALA A 96 -31.78 11.50 12.87
C ALA A 96 -33.29 11.81 12.87
N GLY A 97 -33.82 12.34 13.98
CA GLY A 97 -35.24 12.73 14.08
C GLY A 97 -35.63 13.84 13.11
N LYS A 98 -34.77 14.86 12.96
CA LYS A 98 -34.95 15.94 11.97
C LYS A 98 -34.98 15.39 10.54
N LEU A 99 -34.02 14.55 10.17
CA LEU A 99 -33.91 13.96 8.83
C LEU A 99 -35.14 13.11 8.48
N VAL A 100 -35.61 12.27 9.41
CA VAL A 100 -36.80 11.43 9.24
C VAL A 100 -38.07 12.29 9.09
N ALA A 101 -38.22 13.34 9.90
CA ALA A 101 -39.37 14.24 9.80
C ALA A 101 -39.41 14.97 8.45
N GLU A 102 -38.26 15.44 7.96
CA GLU A 102 -38.14 16.04 6.63
C GLU A 102 -38.46 15.04 5.51
N THR A 103 -38.01 13.79 5.63
CA THR A 103 -38.35 12.72 4.69
C THR A 103 -39.86 12.45 4.66
N TYR A 104 -40.51 12.37 5.83
CA TYR A 104 -41.97 12.24 5.92
C TYR A 104 -42.68 13.36 5.17
N GLU A 105 -42.24 14.60 5.35
CA GLU A 105 -42.83 15.76 4.66
C GLU A 105 -42.62 15.75 3.15
N LYS A 106 -41.51 15.19 2.67
CA LYS A 106 -41.27 14.97 1.24
C LYS A 106 -42.17 13.86 0.67
N ILE A 107 -42.35 12.75 1.40
CA ILE A 107 -43.30 11.69 1.02
C ILE A 107 -44.72 12.25 0.96
N ARG A 108 -45.13 13.02 2.00
CA ARG A 108 -46.45 13.65 2.07
C ARG A 108 -46.75 14.57 0.89
N ARG A 109 -45.73 15.25 0.36
CA ARG A 109 -45.85 16.16 -0.79
C ARG A 109 -45.66 15.48 -2.14
N GLY A 110 -45.36 14.18 -2.17
CA GLY A 110 -45.02 13.47 -3.41
C GLY A 110 -43.71 13.95 -4.06
N GLU A 111 -42.88 14.66 -3.30
CA GLU A 111 -41.63 15.26 -3.77
C GLU A 111 -40.42 14.33 -3.58
N LEU A 112 -40.61 13.19 -2.91
CA LEU A 112 -39.53 12.26 -2.64
C LEU A 112 -39.15 11.50 -3.92
N LYS A 113 -38.27 12.12 -4.71
CA LYS A 113 -37.51 11.43 -5.75
C LYS A 113 -36.38 10.68 -5.06
N ILE A 114 -36.53 9.38 -4.86
CA ILE A 114 -35.40 8.52 -4.52
C ILE A 114 -34.73 8.14 -5.84
N PRO A 115 -33.59 8.74 -6.20
CA PRO A 115 -32.75 8.10 -7.21
C PRO A 115 -32.27 6.79 -6.58
N LEU A 116 -32.93 5.68 -6.88
CA LEU A 116 -32.51 4.36 -6.42
C LEU A 116 -31.24 4.00 -7.19
N PRO A 117 -30.06 3.94 -6.55
CA PRO A 117 -28.92 3.23 -7.08
C PRO A 117 -28.94 1.79 -6.52
N LEU A 118 -30.12 1.23 -6.23
CA LEU A 118 -30.24 -0.12 -5.65
C LEU A 118 -29.99 -1.24 -6.67
N ILE A 119 -29.91 -0.91 -7.96
CA ILE A 119 -29.17 -1.72 -8.94
C ILE A 119 -28.23 -0.79 -9.72
N GLY A 120 -27.52 0.02 -8.92
CA GLY A 120 -26.14 0.38 -9.13
C GLY A 120 -25.25 -0.56 -8.29
N ALA A 121 -25.52 -1.88 -8.27
CA ALA A 121 -24.38 -2.73 -8.59
C ALA A 121 -23.81 -2.06 -9.85
N PRO A 122 -22.53 -1.64 -9.91
CA PRO A 122 -21.99 -1.21 -11.20
C PRO A 122 -22.49 -2.28 -12.16
N LYS A 123 -23.38 -1.86 -13.11
CA LYS A 123 -23.99 -2.73 -14.11
C LYS A 123 -22.91 -3.72 -14.39
N ILE A 124 -23.08 -5.01 -13.98
CA ILE A 124 -22.04 -6.03 -14.09
C ILE A 124 -21.33 -5.65 -15.36
N SER A 125 -20.11 -5.12 -15.17
CA SER A 125 -19.36 -4.43 -16.21
C SER A 125 -19.59 -5.32 -17.41
N THR A 126 -20.25 -4.82 -18.47
CA THR A 126 -20.87 -5.62 -19.55
C THR A 126 -20.11 -6.93 -19.68
N GLU A 127 -20.70 -8.12 -19.73
CA GLU A 127 -19.94 -9.39 -19.62
C GLU A 127 -18.59 -9.41 -20.39
N GLU A 128 -18.52 -8.66 -21.49
CA GLU A 128 -17.34 -8.02 -22.12
C GLU A 128 -16.32 -7.26 -21.24
N GLU A 129 -16.62 -6.14 -20.57
CA GLU A 129 -15.77 -5.48 -19.56
C GLU A 129 -15.34 -6.42 -18.42
N LEU A 130 -16.22 -7.30 -17.91
CA LEU A 130 -15.81 -8.25 -16.86
C LEU A 130 -14.84 -9.31 -17.42
N ARG A 131 -15.03 -9.72 -18.68
CA ARG A 131 -14.10 -10.57 -19.42
C ARG A 131 -12.80 -9.84 -19.77
N ALA A 132 -12.86 -8.55 -20.09
CA ALA A 132 -11.71 -7.70 -20.39
C ALA A 132 -10.88 -7.50 -19.13
N LEU A 133 -11.51 -7.19 -18.00
CA LEU A 133 -10.83 -7.02 -16.72
C LEU A 133 -10.23 -8.34 -16.22
N LYS A 134 -10.92 -9.47 -16.41
CA LYS A 134 -10.34 -10.80 -16.17
C LYS A 134 -9.13 -11.06 -17.07
N GLY A 135 -9.21 -10.69 -18.35
CA GLY A 135 -8.09 -10.80 -19.29
C GLY A 135 -6.91 -9.94 -18.87
N GLU A 136 -7.15 -8.72 -18.43
CA GLU A 136 -6.13 -7.80 -17.93
C GLU A 136 -5.48 -8.33 -16.65
N VAL A 137 -6.28 -8.87 -15.72
CA VAL A 137 -5.77 -9.51 -14.50
C VAL A 137 -4.87 -10.71 -14.84
N GLU A 138 -5.26 -11.57 -15.76
CA GLU A 138 -4.41 -12.70 -16.18
C GLU A 138 -3.14 -12.22 -16.91
N ALA A 139 -3.24 -11.20 -17.78
CA ALA A 139 -2.07 -10.60 -18.43
C ALA A 139 -1.10 -9.97 -17.42
N LEU A 140 -1.63 -9.29 -16.41
CA LEU A 140 -0.83 -8.71 -15.31
C LEU A 140 -0.18 -9.78 -14.45
N LYS A 141 -0.87 -10.90 -14.18
CA LYS A 141 -0.29 -12.04 -13.46
C LYS A 141 0.87 -12.65 -14.22
N GLU A 142 0.71 -12.91 -15.52
CA GLU A 142 1.79 -13.44 -16.36
C GLU A 142 2.97 -12.47 -16.43
N ARG A 143 2.69 -11.16 -16.56
CA ARG A 143 3.74 -10.15 -16.52
C ARG A 143 4.47 -10.10 -15.17
N ASN A 144 3.75 -10.21 -14.06
CA ASN A 144 4.37 -10.27 -12.74
C ASN A 144 5.25 -11.50 -12.60
N ARG A 145 4.78 -12.66 -13.06
CA ARG A 145 5.56 -13.90 -13.04
C ARG A 145 6.86 -13.79 -13.86
N ALA A 146 6.78 -13.22 -15.06
CA ALA A 146 7.95 -12.98 -15.89
C ALA A 146 8.95 -12.02 -15.22
N LEU A 147 8.46 -10.95 -14.59
CA LEU A 147 9.31 -10.02 -13.83
C LEU A 147 9.94 -10.67 -12.60
N GLU A 148 9.23 -11.56 -11.91
CA GLU A 148 9.77 -12.34 -10.79
C GLU A 148 10.90 -13.26 -11.24
N GLU A 149 10.75 -13.91 -12.40
CA GLU A 149 11.78 -14.74 -13.02
C GLU A 149 13.02 -13.91 -13.40
N GLU A 150 12.84 -12.76 -14.08
CA GLU A 150 13.92 -11.84 -14.46
C GLU A 150 14.68 -11.30 -13.24
N VAL A 151 13.96 -10.92 -12.17
CA VAL A 151 14.57 -10.51 -10.90
C VAL A 151 15.38 -11.66 -10.29
N GLY A 152 14.90 -12.90 -10.41
CA GLY A 152 15.62 -14.10 -9.98
C GLY A 152 16.93 -14.30 -10.74
N GLU A 153 16.92 -14.13 -12.06
CA GLU A 153 18.11 -14.24 -12.92
C GLU A 153 19.13 -13.15 -12.61
N LEU A 154 18.70 -11.88 -12.54
CA LEU A 154 19.57 -10.75 -12.22
C LEU A 154 20.24 -10.90 -10.84
N LYS A 155 19.52 -11.45 -9.85
CA LYS A 155 20.11 -11.75 -8.53
C LYS A 155 21.24 -12.76 -8.61
N ARG A 156 21.07 -13.84 -9.40
CA ARG A 156 22.11 -14.84 -9.60
C ARG A 156 23.32 -14.26 -10.33
N GLU A 157 23.08 -13.41 -11.33
CA GLU A 157 24.16 -12.74 -12.06
C GLU A 157 24.96 -11.80 -11.13
N ILE A 158 24.29 -11.02 -10.28
CA ILE A 158 24.94 -10.17 -9.27
C ILE A 158 25.79 -11.02 -8.31
N GLU A 159 25.30 -12.17 -7.86
CA GLU A 159 26.04 -13.07 -6.98
C GLU A 159 27.29 -13.63 -7.67
N ASN A 160 27.17 -14.06 -8.93
CA ASN A 160 28.29 -14.53 -9.72
C ASN A 160 29.36 -13.42 -9.93
N LEU A 161 28.92 -12.21 -10.30
CA LEU A 161 29.82 -11.05 -10.49
C LEU A 161 30.53 -10.68 -9.19
N ARG A 162 29.85 -10.74 -8.04
CA ARG A 162 30.47 -10.54 -6.73
C ARG A 162 31.54 -11.58 -6.44
N GLY A 163 31.27 -12.85 -6.76
CA GLY A 163 32.26 -13.93 -6.63
C GLY A 163 33.50 -13.69 -7.50
N GLN A 164 33.31 -13.30 -8.76
CA GLN A 164 34.40 -12.97 -9.67
C GLN A 164 35.22 -11.76 -9.17
N LEU A 165 34.55 -10.72 -8.65
CA LEU A 165 35.22 -9.55 -8.09
C LEU A 165 36.10 -9.94 -6.89
N SER A 166 35.58 -10.74 -5.96
CA SER A 166 36.34 -11.21 -4.80
C SER A 166 37.56 -12.04 -5.21
N ALA A 167 37.43 -12.91 -6.21
CA ALA A 167 38.56 -13.67 -6.75
C ALA A 167 39.63 -12.75 -7.36
N LYS A 168 39.21 -11.71 -8.09
CA LYS A 168 40.14 -10.72 -8.67
C LYS A 168 40.82 -9.85 -7.60
N GLU A 169 40.12 -9.50 -6.53
CA GLU A 169 40.70 -8.78 -5.39
C GLU A 169 41.78 -9.63 -4.69
N ALA A 170 41.54 -10.93 -4.53
CA ALA A 170 42.53 -11.87 -3.99
C ALA A 170 43.75 -11.98 -4.91
N GLU A 171 43.55 -12.09 -6.22
CA GLU A 171 44.62 -12.12 -7.22
C GLU A 171 45.47 -10.84 -7.20
N ILE A 172 44.84 -9.66 -7.12
CA ILE A 172 45.54 -8.38 -6.99
C ILE A 172 46.38 -8.33 -5.71
N THR A 173 45.86 -8.86 -4.61
CA THR A 173 46.57 -8.90 -3.33
C THR A 173 47.81 -9.80 -3.40
N ASP A 174 47.69 -11.00 -4.00
CA ASP A 174 48.83 -11.89 -4.23
C ASP A 174 49.89 -11.24 -5.13
N LEU A 175 49.47 -10.64 -6.26
CA LEU A 175 50.39 -9.96 -7.18
C LEU A 175 51.13 -8.81 -6.50
N ARG A 176 50.46 -8.03 -5.66
CA ARG A 176 51.11 -6.96 -4.86
C ARG A 176 52.16 -7.52 -3.92
N GLN A 177 51.86 -8.62 -3.22
CA GLN A 177 52.81 -9.27 -2.31
C GLN A 177 54.04 -9.81 -3.06
N ARG A 178 53.80 -10.42 -4.24
CA ARG A 178 54.87 -10.93 -5.10
C ARG A 178 55.75 -9.82 -5.64
N LEU A 179 55.17 -8.68 -6.02
CA LEU A 179 55.90 -7.50 -6.47
C LEU A 179 56.80 -6.95 -5.35
N GLU A 180 56.26 -6.80 -4.13
CA GLU A 180 57.03 -6.34 -2.97
C GLU A 180 58.21 -7.28 -2.66
N ASN A 181 58.00 -8.59 -2.73
CA ASN A 181 59.06 -9.57 -2.51
C ASN A 181 60.14 -9.51 -3.59
N ALA A 182 59.75 -9.30 -4.86
CA ALA A 182 60.68 -9.14 -5.96
C ALA A 182 61.53 -7.87 -5.82
N ASP A 183 60.93 -6.76 -5.38
CA ASP A 183 61.66 -5.51 -5.11
C ASP A 183 62.69 -5.69 -3.99
N LYS A 184 62.33 -6.38 -2.89
CA LYS A 184 63.26 -6.71 -1.81
C LYS A 184 64.45 -7.56 -2.30
N GLU A 185 64.22 -8.58 -3.13
CA GLU A 185 65.33 -9.38 -3.66
C GLU A 185 66.18 -8.57 -4.65
N LYS A 186 65.56 -7.71 -5.48
CA LYS A 186 66.29 -6.79 -6.37
C LYS A 186 67.22 -5.88 -5.56
N GLU A 187 66.75 -5.27 -4.47
CA GLU A 187 67.58 -4.45 -3.59
C GLU A 187 68.75 -5.24 -2.99
N ARG A 188 68.47 -6.48 -2.54
CA ARG A 188 69.50 -7.37 -2.00
C ARG A 188 70.58 -7.71 -3.03
N VAL A 189 70.17 -8.01 -4.27
CA VAL A 189 71.09 -8.29 -5.38
C VAL A 189 71.89 -7.05 -5.74
N LEU A 190 71.27 -5.87 -5.81
CA LEU A 190 71.96 -4.61 -6.08
C LEU A 190 73.06 -4.34 -5.05
N LYS A 191 72.78 -4.56 -3.76
CA LYS A 191 73.77 -4.44 -2.69
C LYS A 191 74.96 -5.40 -2.90
N LYS A 192 74.68 -6.67 -3.19
CA LYS A 192 75.74 -7.65 -3.49
C LYS A 192 76.57 -7.25 -4.71
N CYS A 193 75.94 -6.76 -5.78
CA CYS A 193 76.64 -6.27 -6.97
C CYS A 193 77.56 -5.09 -6.64
N SER A 194 77.15 -4.15 -5.77
CA SER A 194 78.03 -3.07 -5.33
C SER A 194 79.23 -3.57 -4.54
N GLU A 195 79.05 -4.53 -3.62
CA GLU A 195 80.13 -5.12 -2.83
C GLU A 195 81.15 -5.85 -3.73
N VAL A 196 80.66 -6.60 -4.72
CA VAL A 196 81.51 -7.27 -5.72
C VAL A 196 82.24 -6.24 -6.59
N LEU A 197 81.58 -5.19 -7.05
CA LEU A 197 82.20 -4.13 -7.85
C LEU A 197 83.34 -3.45 -7.09
N GLU A 198 83.14 -3.14 -5.81
CA GLU A 198 84.20 -2.63 -4.94
C GLU A 198 85.34 -3.64 -4.78
N GLY A 199 85.03 -4.92 -4.61
CA GLY A 199 86.02 -6.01 -4.59
C GLY A 199 86.88 -6.04 -5.84
N VAL A 200 86.26 -5.97 -7.02
CA VAL A 200 86.97 -5.94 -8.31
C VAL A 200 87.85 -4.69 -8.43
N LYS A 201 87.37 -3.52 -7.99
CA LYS A 201 88.18 -2.29 -7.97
C LYS A 201 89.41 -2.43 -7.08
N ARG A 202 89.27 -3.04 -5.88
CA ARG A 202 90.41 -3.33 -4.99
C ARG A 202 91.42 -4.26 -5.63
N VAL A 203 90.97 -5.37 -6.22
CA VAL A 203 91.86 -6.32 -6.93
C VAL A 203 92.58 -5.63 -8.08
N LYS A 204 91.89 -4.79 -8.86
CA LYS A 204 92.52 -4.01 -9.94
C LYS A 204 93.64 -3.09 -9.44
N SER A 205 93.44 -2.42 -8.29
CA SER A 205 94.49 -1.60 -7.65
C SER A 205 95.70 -2.44 -7.30
N ILE A 206 95.50 -3.55 -6.59
CA ILE A 206 96.57 -4.47 -6.17
C ILE A 206 97.36 -5.00 -7.37
N ILE A 207 96.68 -5.37 -8.45
CA ILE A 207 97.35 -5.82 -9.69
C ILE A 207 98.18 -4.70 -10.30
N SER A 208 97.66 -3.46 -10.34
CA SER A 208 98.38 -2.31 -10.88
C SER A 208 99.64 -1.99 -10.08
N GLU A 209 99.56 -2.10 -8.75
CA GLU A 209 100.71 -1.97 -7.83
C GLU A 209 101.72 -3.12 -8.02
N ALA A 210 101.26 -4.36 -8.14
CA ALA A 210 102.15 -5.50 -8.36
C ALA A 210 102.89 -5.42 -9.71
N LEU A 211 102.21 -4.96 -10.77
CA LEU A 211 102.81 -4.76 -12.08
C LEU A 211 103.93 -3.71 -12.05
N SER A 212 103.72 -2.57 -11.36
CA SER A 212 104.75 -1.53 -11.26
C SER A 212 105.99 -1.99 -10.49
N VAL A 213 105.82 -2.84 -9.46
CA VAL A 213 106.94 -3.48 -8.75
C VAL A 213 107.73 -4.41 -9.68
N VAL A 214 107.05 -5.26 -10.46
CA VAL A 214 107.70 -6.18 -11.40
C VAL A 214 108.48 -5.41 -12.48
N GLU A 215 107.87 -4.38 -13.07
CA GLU A 215 108.53 -3.52 -14.06
C GLU A 215 109.81 -2.87 -13.49
N GLY A 216 109.75 -2.37 -12.25
CA GLY A 216 110.91 -1.82 -11.55
C GLY A 216 112.05 -2.82 -11.37
N LEU A 217 111.74 -4.09 -11.06
CA LEU A 217 112.74 -5.16 -10.93
C LEU A 217 113.38 -5.55 -12.27
N THR A 218 112.61 -5.56 -13.36
CA THR A 218 113.13 -5.90 -14.70
C THR A 218 114.01 -4.81 -15.32
N THR A 219 113.89 -3.56 -14.86
CA THR A 219 114.67 -2.42 -15.38
C THR A 219 116.01 -2.21 -14.63
N SER A 220 116.26 -2.99 -13.57
CA SER A 220 117.45 -2.88 -12.70
C SER A 220 118.54 -3.92 -13.00
N TYR A 221 118.42 -4.67 -14.10
CA TYR A 221 119.42 -5.58 -14.67
C TYR A 221 119.95 -5.03 -15.99
#